data_AF-A3QRV4-F1
#
_entry.id   AF-A3QRV4-F1
#
_cell.length_a   1.000
_cell.length_b   1.000
_cell.length_c   1.000
_cell.angle_alpha   90.00
_cell.angle_beta   90.00
_cell.angle_gamma   90.00
#
_symmetry.space_group_name_H-M   'P 1'
#
loop_
_entity.id
_entity.type
_entity.pdbx_description
1 polymer ?
#
loop_
_entity_poly.entity_id
_entity_poly.type
_entity_poly.pdbx_seq_one_letter_code
_entity_poly.pdbx_strand_id
1 'polypeptide(L)'
;VGKLEGDPLMIKGFYNTLLAGETEINLPQGLFFAQNWASLRKVVPVASGGIHAGQMHQLLDYLGDDVVLQFGGGTIGHPDGIQAGATANRVALESMVMARNEGRDFVAEGP
;
A
#
# COMPACT_ATOMS: atom_id res chain seq x y z
N VAL A 1 1.47 -7.74 6.06
CA VAL A 1 0.57 -7.09 7.05
C VAL A 1 -0.88 -7.55 6.96
N GLY A 2 -1.38 -7.97 5.79
CA GLY A 2 -2.72 -8.56 5.66
C GLY A 2 -2.78 -10.05 6.04
N LYS A 3 -3.91 -10.70 5.71
CA LYS A 3 -4.14 -12.13 5.99
C LYS A 3 -3.34 -13.07 5.09
N LEU A 4 -3.06 -12.63 3.85
CA LEU A 4 -2.38 -13.44 2.84
C LEU A 4 -0.88 -13.19 2.90
N GLU A 5 -0.10 -14.22 2.54
CA GLU A 5 1.36 -14.14 2.48
C GLU A 5 1.81 -13.15 1.41
N GLY A 6 2.93 -12.47 1.69
CA GLY A 6 3.65 -11.71 0.69
C GLY A 6 4.93 -11.12 1.26
N ASP A 7 6.06 -11.53 0.69
CA ASP A 7 7.38 -11.03 1.07
C ASP A 7 7.53 -9.54 0.70
N PRO A 8 7.93 -8.66 1.63
CA PRO A 8 8.01 -7.22 1.36
C PRO A 8 8.91 -6.82 0.18
N LEU A 9 10.04 -7.53 -0.02
CA LEU A 9 10.98 -7.19 -1.09
C LEU A 9 10.46 -7.67 -2.45
N MET A 10 9.89 -8.87 -2.50
CA MET A 10 9.23 -9.38 -3.71
C MET A 10 8.03 -8.50 -4.12
N ILE A 11 7.18 -8.10 -3.16
CA ILE A 11 6.06 -7.18 -3.42
C ILE A 11 6.57 -5.87 -4.02
N LYS A 12 7.64 -5.30 -3.46
CA LYS A 12 8.23 -4.07 -3.99
C LYS A 12 8.69 -4.22 -5.44
N GLY A 13 9.28 -5.37 -5.80
CA GLY A 13 9.61 -5.69 -7.19
C GLY A 13 8.39 -5.71 -8.11
N PHE A 14 7.29 -6.35 -7.69
CA PHE A 14 6.04 -6.34 -8.45
C PHE A 14 5.46 -4.93 -8.60
N TYR A 15 5.49 -4.10 -7.56
CA TYR A 15 5.02 -2.71 -7.62
C TYR A 15 5.87 -1.89 -8.60
N ASN A 16 7.19 -2.01 -8.54
CA ASN A 16 8.09 -1.35 -9.49
C ASN A 16 7.80 -1.78 -10.94
N THR A 17 7.55 -3.07 -11.17
CA THR A 17 7.18 -3.61 -12.48
C THR A 17 5.91 -2.97 -13.04
N LEU A 18 4.92 -2.67 -12.18
CA LEU A 18 3.64 -2.08 -12.59
C LEU A 18 3.68 -0.56 -12.77
N LEU A 19 4.56 0.13 -12.03
CA LEU A 19 4.55 1.58 -11.87
C LEU A 19 5.73 2.31 -12.53
N ALA A 20 6.87 1.65 -12.73
CA ALA A 20 8.04 2.27 -13.33
C ALA A 20 8.00 2.20 -14.87
N GLY A 21 8.59 3.18 -15.55
CA GLY A 21 8.79 3.13 -17.01
C GLY A 21 9.97 2.24 -17.41
N GLU A 22 10.88 1.98 -16.48
CA GLU A 22 12.04 1.12 -16.61
C GLU A 22 12.41 0.54 -15.24
N THR A 23 12.86 -0.71 -15.20
CA THR A 23 13.36 -1.38 -13.99
C THR A 23 14.71 -1.99 -14.26
N GLU A 24 15.67 -1.79 -13.36
CA GLU A 24 16.99 -2.44 -13.39
C GLU A 24 16.94 -3.85 -12.79
N ILE A 25 18.02 -4.63 -13.00
CA ILE A 25 18.20 -5.91 -12.30
C ILE A 25 18.32 -5.67 -10.79
N ASN A 26 17.46 -6.34 -10.02
CA ASN A 26 17.44 -6.30 -8.56
C ASN A 26 16.98 -7.66 -8.00
N LEU A 27 17.94 -8.57 -7.79
CA LEU A 27 17.66 -9.94 -7.33
C LEU A 27 16.94 -9.99 -5.97
N PRO A 28 17.29 -9.15 -4.96
CA PRO A 28 16.54 -9.09 -3.71
C PRO A 28 15.05 -8.75 -3.88
N GLN A 29 14.67 -8.03 -4.93
CA GLN A 29 13.28 -7.71 -5.26
C GLN A 29 12.67 -8.66 -6.30
N GLY A 30 13.38 -9.70 -6.72
CA GLY A 30 12.89 -10.67 -7.71
C GLY A 30 12.94 -10.14 -9.15
N LEU A 31 13.66 -9.05 -9.41
CA LEU A 31 13.83 -8.48 -10.74
C LEU A 31 15.09 -9.07 -11.39
N PHE A 32 14.93 -10.16 -12.13
CA PHE A 32 16.04 -10.90 -12.74
C PHE A 32 16.61 -10.25 -14.01
N PHE A 33 15.80 -9.43 -14.69
CA PHE A 33 16.16 -8.78 -15.94
C PHE A 33 15.84 -7.29 -15.86
N ALA A 34 16.65 -6.49 -16.54
CA ALA A 34 16.28 -5.10 -16.80
C ALA A 34 15.11 -5.08 -17.80
N GLN A 35 14.16 -4.18 -17.59
CA GLN A 35 12.94 -4.10 -18.40
C GLN A 35 12.60 -2.64 -18.67
N ASN A 36 12.47 -2.29 -19.95
CA ASN A 36 11.97 -0.98 -20.39
C ASN A 36 10.55 -1.16 -20.95
N TRP A 37 9.62 -0.30 -20.52
CA TRP A 37 8.21 -0.40 -20.89
C TRP A 37 7.82 0.52 -22.05
N ALA A 38 8.76 1.23 -22.67
CA ALA A 38 8.54 2.07 -23.86
C ALA A 38 7.35 3.04 -23.72
N SER A 39 7.23 3.69 -22.56
CA SER A 39 6.11 4.59 -22.20
C SER A 39 4.73 3.92 -22.17
N LEU A 40 4.66 2.59 -22.03
CA LEU A 40 3.42 1.90 -21.71
C LEU A 40 2.81 2.50 -20.44
N ARG A 41 1.47 2.63 -20.45
CA ARG A 41 0.76 3.17 -19.29
C ARG A 41 0.94 2.25 -18.07
N LYS A 42 1.16 2.86 -16.92
CA LYS A 42 1.25 2.19 -15.62
C LYS A 42 -0.04 1.45 -15.27
N VAL A 43 0.08 0.46 -14.40
CA VAL A 43 -1.03 -0.23 -13.76
C VAL A 43 -1.03 0.13 -12.28
N VAL A 44 -2.15 0.65 -11.76
CA VAL A 44 -2.27 0.95 -10.33
C VAL A 44 -2.45 -0.37 -9.56
N PRO A 45 -1.51 -0.77 -8.70
CA PRO A 45 -1.63 -1.96 -7.87
C PRO A 45 -2.75 -1.81 -6.83
N VAL A 46 -3.29 -2.95 -6.41
CA VAL A 46 -4.36 -3.02 -5.41
C VAL A 46 -3.90 -3.91 -4.25
N ALA A 47 -3.84 -3.34 -3.04
CA ALA A 47 -3.65 -4.10 -1.82
C ALA A 47 -4.99 -4.42 -1.17
N SER A 48 -5.21 -5.69 -0.87
CA SER A 48 -6.47 -6.22 -0.36
C SER A 48 -6.23 -7.45 0.50
N GLY A 49 -7.21 -7.81 1.33
CA GLY A 49 -7.21 -9.05 2.10
C GLY A 49 -6.73 -8.91 3.54
N GLY A 50 -7.69 -8.84 4.47
CA GLY A 50 -7.42 -8.86 5.91
C GLY A 50 -6.72 -7.62 6.45
N ILE A 51 -6.89 -6.46 5.78
CA ILE A 51 -6.35 -5.18 6.22
C ILE A 51 -7.43 -4.30 6.88
N HIS A 52 -7.01 -3.41 7.78
CA HIS A 52 -7.88 -2.49 8.53
C HIS A 52 -7.21 -1.14 8.81
N ALA A 53 -7.97 -0.13 9.25
CA ALA A 53 -7.52 1.25 9.47
C ALA A 53 -6.26 1.38 10.35
N GLY A 54 -6.13 0.59 11.42
CA GLY A 54 -4.94 0.60 12.28
C GLY A 54 -3.60 0.30 11.56
N GLN A 55 -3.63 -0.41 10.43
CA GLN A 55 -2.42 -0.76 9.68
C GLN A 55 -2.01 0.31 8.65
N MET A 56 -2.71 1.45 8.60
CA MET A 56 -2.52 2.43 7.53
C MET A 56 -1.09 2.97 7.42
N HIS A 57 -0.41 3.14 8.56
CA HIS A 57 0.98 3.57 8.60
C HIS A 57 1.91 2.58 7.86
N GLN A 58 1.80 1.29 8.15
CA GLN A 58 2.57 0.25 7.47
C GLN A 58 2.20 0.14 5.99
N LEU A 59 0.91 0.25 5.66
CA LEU A 59 0.44 0.16 4.27
C LEU A 59 1.03 1.29 3.41
N LEU A 60 1.02 2.52 3.90
CA LEU A 60 1.59 3.65 3.16
C LEU A 60 3.11 3.61 3.09
N ASP A 61 3.79 3.13 4.15
CA ASP A 61 5.25 2.95 4.13
C ASP A 61 5.67 1.93 3.07
N TYR A 62 4.98 0.80 2.99
CA TYR A 62 5.32 -0.25 2.03
C TYR A 62 4.88 0.06 0.60
N LEU A 63 3.72 0.70 0.41
CA LEU A 63 3.04 0.74 -0.89
C LEU A 63 3.01 2.12 -1.54
N GLY A 64 3.26 3.20 -0.78
CA GLY A 64 3.26 4.56 -1.28
C GLY A 64 1.87 5.07 -1.70
N ASP A 65 1.85 6.02 -2.65
CA ASP A 65 0.65 6.77 -3.05
C ASP A 65 -0.09 6.18 -4.26
N ASP A 66 0.64 5.63 -5.23
CA ASP A 66 0.08 5.05 -6.46
C ASP A 66 -0.48 3.64 -6.19
N VAL A 67 -1.46 3.53 -5.30
CA VAL A 67 -2.06 2.26 -4.87
C VAL A 67 -3.54 2.42 -4.52
N VAL A 68 -4.32 1.36 -4.73
CA VAL A 68 -5.67 1.22 -4.15
C VAL A 68 -5.61 0.31 -2.93
N LEU A 69 -6.11 0.79 -1.78
CA LEU A 69 -6.25 0.00 -0.56
C LEU A 69 -7.71 -0.45 -0.38
N GLN A 70 -7.95 -1.75 -0.38
CA GLN A 70 -9.29 -2.33 -0.27
C GLN A 70 -9.58 -2.89 1.12
N PHE A 71 -10.54 -2.27 1.79
CA PHE A 71 -11.00 -2.65 3.13
C PHE A 71 -12.36 -3.34 3.04
N GLY A 72 -12.37 -4.66 2.82
CA GLY A 72 -13.58 -5.48 2.88
C GLY A 72 -14.06 -5.64 4.32
N GLY A 73 -13.53 -6.65 5.02
CA GLY A 73 -13.78 -6.88 6.45
C GLY A 73 -13.47 -5.65 7.31
N GLY A 74 -12.42 -4.89 6.98
CA GLY A 74 -12.04 -3.65 7.66
C GLY A 74 -13.02 -2.48 7.49
N THR A 75 -14.06 -2.61 6.66
CA THR A 75 -15.17 -1.65 6.58
C THR A 75 -16.44 -2.26 7.16
N ILE A 76 -16.86 -3.43 6.67
CA ILE A 76 -18.14 -4.03 7.05
C ILE A 76 -18.17 -4.56 8.49
N GLY A 77 -17.00 -4.81 9.08
CA GLY A 77 -16.86 -5.28 10.46
C GLY A 77 -16.79 -4.16 11.51
N HIS A 78 -16.94 -2.89 11.12
CA HIS A 78 -16.92 -1.78 12.08
C HIS A 78 -18.13 -1.86 13.03
N PRO A 79 -17.95 -1.68 14.35
CA PRO A 79 -19.03 -1.85 15.35
C PRO A 79 -20.23 -0.92 15.10
N ASP A 80 -19.97 0.29 14.60
CA ASP A 80 -21.01 1.28 14.29
C ASP A 80 -21.52 1.22 12.83
N GLY A 81 -21.23 0.14 12.10
CA GLY A 81 -21.74 -0.11 10.74
C GLY A 81 -20.87 0.43 9.61
N ILE A 82 -21.31 0.14 8.37
CA ILE A 82 -20.52 0.30 7.12
C ILE A 82 -20.07 1.76 6.90
N GLN A 83 -20.95 2.74 7.13
CA GLN A 83 -20.62 4.14 6.94
C GLN A 83 -19.51 4.60 7.90
N ALA A 84 -19.58 4.18 9.17
CA ALA A 84 -18.55 4.47 10.15
C ALA A 84 -17.23 3.77 9.79
N GLY A 85 -17.27 2.52 9.33
CA GLY A 85 -16.09 1.81 8.84
C GLY A 85 -15.42 2.49 7.64
N ALA A 86 -16.19 2.95 6.66
CA ALA A 86 -15.67 3.68 5.51
C ALA A 86 -15.05 5.01 5.93
N THR A 87 -15.69 5.72 6.86
CA THR A 87 -15.17 6.97 7.44
C THR A 87 -13.87 6.72 8.19
N ALA A 88 -13.80 5.68 9.02
CA ALA A 88 -12.60 5.32 9.78
C ALA A 88 -11.40 5.02 8.85
N ASN A 89 -11.62 4.25 7.79
CA ASN A 89 -10.56 3.96 6.80
C ASN A 89 -10.09 5.24 6.09
N ARG A 90 -11.02 6.13 5.71
CA ARG A 90 -10.67 7.40 5.06
C ARG A 90 -9.91 8.34 5.98
N VAL A 91 -10.35 8.50 7.22
CA VAL A 91 -9.68 9.33 8.22
C VAL A 91 -8.29 8.80 8.53
N ALA A 92 -8.14 7.49 8.70
CA ALA A 92 -6.83 6.88 8.92
C ALA A 92 -5.86 7.15 7.76
N LEU A 93 -6.32 7.01 6.50
CA LEU A 93 -5.53 7.32 5.31
C LEU A 93 -5.03 8.76 5.31
N GLU A 94 -5.95 9.71 5.43
CA GLU A 94 -5.61 11.14 5.38
C GLU A 94 -4.73 11.58 6.56
N SER A 95 -4.97 11.03 7.75
CA SER A 95 -4.16 11.34 8.94
C SER A 95 -2.72 10.88 8.77
N MET A 96 -2.50 9.67 8.22
CA MET A 96 -1.16 9.16 7.99
C MET A 96 -0.45 9.90 6.84
N VAL A 97 -1.16 10.22 5.76
CA VAL A 97 -0.62 11.04 4.66
C VAL A 97 -0.21 12.42 5.16
N MET A 98 -1.04 13.06 5.99
CA MET A 98 -0.72 14.35 6.61
C MET A 98 0.53 14.24 7.48
N ALA A 99 0.58 13.28 8.41
CA ALA A 99 1.73 13.07 9.28
C ALA A 99 3.03 12.83 8.50
N ARG A 100 2.98 12.00 7.46
CA ARG A 100 4.11 11.77 6.54
C ARG A 100 4.56 13.06 5.88
N ASN A 101 3.63 13.83 5.32
CA ASN A 101 3.95 15.06 4.58
C ASN A 101 4.46 16.18 5.50
N GLU A 102 4.14 16.13 6.80
CA GLU A 102 4.71 17.00 7.85
C GLU A 102 6.10 16.54 8.32
N GLY A 103 6.62 15.43 7.79
CA GLY A 103 7.93 14.89 8.12
C GLY A 103 7.98 14.14 9.46
N ARG A 104 6.83 13.72 9.99
CA ARG A 104 6.76 12.89 11.20
C ARG A 104 7.18 11.46 10.89
N ASP A 105 7.69 10.74 11.90
CA ASP A 105 7.94 9.31 11.79
C ASP A 105 6.61 8.56 11.96
N PHE A 106 5.74 8.68 10.97
CA PHE A 106 4.40 8.10 11.01
C PHE A 106 4.40 6.58 11.10
N VAL A 107 5.53 5.91 10.82
CA VAL A 107 5.70 4.47 10.97
C VAL A 107 5.92 4.10 12.43
N ALA A 108 6.78 4.82 13.15
CA ALA A 108 7.01 4.61 14.58
C ALA A 108 5.93 5.24 15.47
N GLU A 109 5.31 6.33 15.03
CA GLU A 109 4.27 7.09 15.74
C GLU A 109 2.84 6.62 15.41
N GLY A 110 2.69 5.70 14.46
CA GLY A 110 1.41 5.11 14.08
C GLY A 110 0.80 4.23 15.19
N PRO A 111 -0.53 3.98 15.14
CA PRO A 111 -1.24 3.19 16.14
C PRO A 111 -0.97 1.68 16.07
#